data_AF-A0A645HRT2-F1
#
_entry.id   AF-A0A645HRT2-F1
#
_cell.length_a   1.000
_cell.length_b   1.000
_cell.length_c   1.000
_cell.angle_alpha   90.00
_cell.angle_beta   90.00
_cell.angle_gamma   90.00
#
_symmetry.space_group_name_H-M   'P 1'
#
loop_
_entity.id
_entity.type
_entity.pdbx_description
1 polymer ?
#
loop_
_entity_poly.entity_id
_entity_poly.type
_entity_poly.pdbx_seq_one_letter_code
_entity_poly.pdbx_strand_id
1 'polypeptide(L)'
;MILHVIDATNSSYELQKKTTESVLKELGADAKPTILVYNKIDRLELDIYPKNHDDVIYVSAKKGINMDKLLGIIEDALMENTYNVTLLLPYDKGDIFSKMKEKYNVENFEYGENGITLDVNLMEEDYNIYKGYILEK
;
A
#
# COMPACT_ATOMS: atom_id res chain seq x y z
N MET A 1 4.54 -0.23 4.66
CA MET A 1 3.32 -0.07 5.48
C MET A 1 3.16 -1.26 6.44
N ILE A 2 2.51 -1.06 7.59
CA ILE A 2 2.15 -2.07 8.58
C ILE A 2 0.64 -1.98 8.86
N LEU A 3 -0.02 -3.13 8.99
CA LEU A 3 -1.38 -3.20 9.54
C LEU A 3 -1.29 -3.71 10.99
N HIS A 4 -1.59 -2.84 11.95
CA HIS A 4 -1.59 -3.22 13.35
C HIS A 4 -3.01 -3.56 13.79
N VAL A 5 -3.32 -4.86 13.82
CA VAL A 5 -4.65 -5.34 14.15
C VAL A 5 -4.82 -5.48 15.66
N ILE A 6 -5.84 -4.80 16.20
CA ILE A 6 -6.15 -4.72 17.63
C ILE A 6 -7.52 -5.36 17.87
N ASP A 7 -7.67 -6.18 18.91
CA ASP A 7 -8.99 -6.66 19.34
C ASP A 7 -9.72 -5.55 20.11
N ALA A 8 -10.73 -4.94 19.49
CA ALA A 8 -11.47 -3.82 20.08
C ALA A 8 -12.26 -4.23 21.34
N THR A 9 -12.55 -5.52 21.51
CA THR A 9 -13.34 -6.05 22.63
C THR A 9 -12.51 -6.34 23.87
N ASN A 10 -11.18 -6.27 23.74
CA ASN A 10 -10.27 -6.55 24.83
C ASN A 10 -10.11 -5.31 25.72
N SER A 11 -10.51 -5.38 26.99
CA SER A 11 -10.36 -4.27 27.94
C SER A 11 -8.91 -3.77 28.12
N SER A 12 -7.93 -4.59 27.77
CA SER A 12 -6.50 -4.28 27.89
C SER A 12 -5.84 -3.95 26.53
N TYR A 13 -6.63 -3.58 25.51
CA TYR A 13 -6.11 -3.30 24.16
C TYR A 13 -5.04 -2.19 24.16
N GLU A 14 -5.17 -1.18 25.02
CA GLU A 14 -4.19 -0.08 25.15
C GLU A 14 -2.80 -0.59 25.57
N LEU A 15 -2.74 -1.54 26.50
CA LEU A 15 -1.48 -2.13 26.92
C LEU A 15 -0.87 -2.96 25.79
N GLN A 16 -1.68 -3.78 25.12
CA GLN A 16 -1.21 -4.60 23.99
C GLN A 16 -0.70 -3.74 22.84
N LYS A 17 -1.40 -2.64 22.51
CA LYS A 17 -1.00 -1.67 21.50
C LYS A 17 0.40 -1.11 21.83
N LYS A 18 0.60 -0.61 23.05
CA LYS A 18 1.90 -0.06 23.49
C LYS A 18 3.03 -1.09 23.46
N THR A 19 2.75 -2.33 23.84
CA THR A 19 3.74 -3.42 23.77
C THR A 19 4.15 -3.67 22.32
N THR A 20 3.20 -3.80 21.40
CA THR A 20 3.51 -3.97 19.98
C THR A 20 4.28 -2.78 19.40
N GLU A 21 3.87 -1.55 19.71
CA GLU A 21 4.58 -0.33 19.26
C GLU A 21 6.03 -0.30 19.75
N SER A 22 6.28 -0.77 20.98
CA SER A 22 7.63 -0.86 21.53
C SER A 22 8.48 -1.90 20.80
N VAL A 23 7.90 -3.07 20.48
CA VAL A 23 8.57 -4.10 19.68
C VAL A 23 8.85 -3.60 18.25
N LEU A 24 7.91 -2.90 17.62
CA LEU A 24 8.13 -2.30 16.30
C LEU A 24 9.28 -1.31 16.30
N LYS A 25 9.40 -0.50 17.37
CA LYS A 25 10.51 0.41 17.57
C LYS A 25 11.85 -0.31 17.75
N GLU A 26 11.89 -1.36 18.56
CA GLU A 26 13.08 -2.19 18.75
C GLU A 26 13.56 -2.84 17.44
N LEU A 27 12.63 -3.17 16.55
CA LEU A 27 12.92 -3.71 15.22
C LEU A 27 13.24 -2.63 14.15
N GLY A 28 13.27 -1.35 14.53
CA GLY A 28 13.51 -0.24 13.60
C GLY A 28 12.40 -0.04 12.56
N ALA A 29 11.18 -0.46 12.87
CA ALA A 29 10.02 -0.41 11.98
C ALA A 29 9.03 0.71 12.32
N ASP A 30 9.34 1.57 13.30
CA ASP A 30 8.48 2.65 13.79
C ASP A 30 8.29 3.80 12.79
N ALA A 31 9.17 3.95 11.80
CA ALA A 31 9.02 4.90 10.71
C ALA A 31 8.09 4.42 9.58
N LYS A 32 7.64 3.15 9.60
CA LYS A 32 6.77 2.63 8.55
C LYS A 32 5.34 3.16 8.74
N PRO A 33 4.67 3.64 7.67
CA PRO A 33 3.25 3.99 7.73
C PRO A 33 2.44 2.85 8.33
N THR A 34 1.63 3.14 9.35
CA THR A 34 0.93 2.12 10.15
C THR A 34 -0.54 2.47 10.25
N ILE A 35 -1.41 1.56 9.79
CA ILE A 35 -2.85 1.66 9.94
C ILE A 35 -3.25 0.82 11.17
N LEU A 36 -3.91 1.45 12.14
CA LEU A 36 -4.49 0.76 13.30
C LEU A 36 -5.85 0.18 12.93
N VAL A 37 -5.98 -1.15 13.01
CA VAL A 37 -7.18 -1.88 12.62
C VAL A 37 -7.85 -2.45 13.86
N TYR A 38 -8.85 -1.77 14.40
CA TYR A 38 -9.66 -2.25 15.51
C TYR A 38 -10.68 -3.27 15.02
N ASN A 39 -10.35 -4.54 15.20
CA ASN A 39 -11.15 -5.68 14.75
C ASN A 39 -12.15 -6.14 15.83
N LYS A 40 -13.11 -6.97 15.43
CA LYS A 40 -14.16 -7.60 16.26
C LYS A 40 -15.24 -6.63 16.75
N ILE A 41 -15.50 -5.56 16.02
CA ILE A 41 -16.57 -4.59 16.38
C ILE A 41 -17.96 -5.22 16.41
N ASP A 42 -18.17 -6.39 15.80
CA ASP A 42 -19.41 -7.16 15.89
C ASP A 42 -19.76 -7.65 17.30
N ARG A 43 -18.81 -7.53 18.24
CA ARG A 43 -18.96 -7.91 19.65
C ARG A 43 -18.97 -6.71 20.60
N LEU A 44 -18.85 -5.49 20.08
CA LEU A 44 -18.99 -4.29 20.89
C LEU A 44 -20.49 -4.01 21.10
N GLU A 45 -20.85 -3.65 22.32
CA GLU A 45 -22.19 -3.12 22.59
C GLU A 45 -22.20 -1.63 22.28
N LEU A 46 -23.22 -1.19 21.52
CA LEU A 46 -23.46 0.17 21.03
C LEU A 46 -22.55 0.60 19.86
N ASP A 47 -23.17 1.21 18.85
CA ASP A 47 -22.59 1.79 17.61
C ASP A 47 -21.59 2.95 17.85
N ILE A 48 -20.93 3.01 19.02
CA ILE A 48 -20.12 4.13 19.49
C ILE A 48 -18.66 3.70 19.48
N TYR A 49 -18.12 3.48 18.28
CA TYR A 49 -16.69 3.55 18.06
C TYR A 49 -16.34 4.85 17.33
N PRO A 50 -15.15 5.43 17.58
CA PRO A 50 -14.68 6.59 16.83
C PRO A 50 -14.85 6.41 15.33
N LYS A 51 -15.08 7.51 14.61
CA LYS A 51 -15.14 7.46 13.15
C LYS A 51 -13.80 6.97 12.59
N ASN A 52 -13.88 6.16 11.54
CA ASN A 52 -12.71 5.83 10.74
C ASN A 52 -12.06 7.11 10.21
N HIS A 53 -10.74 7.12 10.16
CA HIS A 53 -9.90 8.13 9.55
C HIS A 53 -8.68 7.47 8.94
N ASP A 54 -7.82 8.24 8.27
CA ASP A 54 -6.78 7.72 7.37
C ASP A 54 -5.89 6.63 8.03
N ASP A 55 -5.48 6.82 9.29
CA ASP A 55 -4.63 5.83 9.99
C ASP A 55 -5.36 4.90 10.98
N VAL A 56 -6.69 5.00 11.13
CA VAL A 56 -7.46 4.19 12.10
C VAL A 56 -8.79 3.74 11.51
N ILE A 57 -9.03 2.44 11.56
CA ILE A 57 -10.27 1.85 11.08
C ILE A 57 -10.82 0.77 12.00
N TYR A 58 -12.14 0.79 12.15
CA TYR A 58 -12.92 -0.16 12.92
C TYR A 58 -13.57 -1.16 11.98
N VAL A 59 -13.25 -2.46 12.14
CA VAL A 59 -13.72 -3.53 11.25
C VAL A 59 -14.30 -4.70 12.03
N SER A 60 -15.15 -5.47 11.36
CA SER A 60 -15.40 -6.86 11.75
C SER A 60 -14.97 -7.76 10.60
N ALA A 61 -13.77 -8.34 10.71
CA ALA A 61 -13.31 -9.32 9.73
C ALA A 61 -14.26 -10.53 9.64
N LYS A 62 -14.95 -10.86 10.75
CA LYS A 62 -15.92 -11.96 10.80
C LYS A 62 -17.21 -11.66 10.05
N LYS A 63 -17.70 -10.42 10.12
CA LYS A 63 -18.96 -10.00 9.49
C LYS A 63 -18.76 -9.25 8.17
N GLY A 64 -17.52 -8.98 7.78
CA GLY A 64 -17.17 -8.19 6.60
C GLY A 64 -17.42 -6.68 6.75
N ILE A 65 -17.64 -6.17 7.97
CA ILE A 65 -17.98 -4.76 8.19
C ILE A 65 -16.74 -3.88 7.98
N ASN A 66 -16.89 -2.83 7.16
CA ASN A 66 -15.84 -1.85 6.78
C ASN A 66 -14.60 -2.46 6.11
N MET A 67 -14.67 -3.68 5.59
CA MET A 67 -13.55 -4.30 4.88
C MET A 67 -13.25 -3.62 3.54
N ASP A 68 -14.28 -3.13 2.86
CA ASP A 68 -14.20 -2.26 1.69
C ASP A 68 -13.42 -0.97 1.99
N LYS A 69 -13.73 -0.32 3.12
CA LYS A 69 -13.03 0.89 3.56
C LYS A 69 -11.57 0.61 3.92
N LEU A 70 -11.28 -0.53 4.56
CA LEU A 70 -9.91 -0.94 4.86
C LEU A 70 -9.10 -1.14 3.58
N LEU A 71 -9.70 -1.76 2.57
CA LEU A 71 -9.06 -1.91 1.26
C LEU A 71 -8.78 -0.55 0.62
N GLY A 72 -9.73 0.39 0.64
CA GLY A 72 -9.52 1.74 0.10
C GLY A 72 -8.37 2.48 0.79
N ILE A 73 -8.31 2.46 2.13
CA ILE A 73 -7.19 3.09 2.88
C ILE A 73 -5.84 2.44 2.50
N ILE A 74 -5.81 1.12 2.35
CA ILE A 74 -4.60 0.39 1.94
C ILE A 74 -4.19 0.79 0.51
N GLU A 75 -5.15 0.88 -0.41
CA GLU A 75 -4.90 1.30 -1.79
C GLU A 75 -4.33 2.73 -1.83
N ASP A 76 -4.96 3.67 -1.14
CA ASP A 76 -4.51 5.06 -1.05
C ASP A 76 -3.08 5.15 -0.49
N ALA A 77 -2.82 4.47 0.63
CA ALA A 77 -1.50 4.46 1.27
C ALA A 77 -0.40 3.82 0.39
N LEU A 78 -0.77 2.87 -0.48
CA LEU A 78 0.15 2.28 -1.46
C LEU A 78 0.37 3.21 -2.66
N MET A 79 -0.64 3.99 -3.06
CA MET A 79 -0.56 4.88 -4.21
C MET A 79 0.23 6.16 -3.95
N GLU A 80 0.30 6.66 -2.71
CA GLU A 80 1.00 7.91 -2.35
C GLU A 80 2.45 8.00 -2.85
N ASN A 81 3.13 6.88 -3.08
CA ASN A 81 4.53 6.84 -3.54
C ASN A 81 4.69 6.19 -4.92
N THR A 82 3.66 6.29 -5.76
CA THR A 82 3.65 5.74 -7.10
C THR A 82 3.53 6.81 -8.17
N TYR A 83 4.25 6.62 -9.27
CA TYR A 83 4.38 7.56 -10.37
C TYR A 83 3.86 6.90 -11.64
N ASN A 84 2.72 7.37 -12.13
CA ASN A 84 2.17 6.93 -13.41
C ASN A 84 2.98 7.56 -14.54
N VAL A 85 3.76 6.73 -15.24
CA VAL A 85 4.68 7.18 -16.28
C VAL A 85 4.57 6.30 -17.53
N THR A 86 4.93 6.90 -18.66
CA THR A 86 5.13 6.18 -19.90
C THR A 86 6.64 6.06 -20.13
N LEU A 87 7.16 4.83 -20.18
CA LEU A 87 8.56 4.54 -20.47
C LEU A 87 8.73 4.23 -21.96
N LEU A 88 9.81 4.74 -22.58
CA LEU A 88 10.29 4.29 -23.88
C LEU A 88 11.59 3.51 -23.68
N LEU A 89 11.52 2.19 -23.84
CA LEU A 89 12.65 1.28 -23.70
C LEU A 89 13.18 0.88 -25.07
N PRO A 90 14.43 1.24 -25.42
CA PRO A 90 15.06 0.73 -26.64
C PRO A 90 15.17 -0.79 -26.65
N TYR A 91 15.23 -1.41 -27.84
CA TYR A 91 15.23 -2.88 -27.98
C TYR A 91 16.42 -3.58 -27.30
N ASP A 92 17.54 -2.89 -27.06
CA ASP A 92 18.68 -3.41 -26.31
C ASP A 92 18.45 -3.45 -24.78
N LYS A 93 17.33 -2.91 -24.29
CA LYS A 93 16.91 -2.88 -22.88
C LYS A 93 15.76 -3.82 -22.56
N GLY A 94 15.67 -4.95 -23.28
CA GLY A 94 14.65 -5.99 -23.05
C GLY A 94 14.67 -6.60 -21.63
N ASP A 95 15.80 -6.51 -20.92
CA ASP A 95 15.91 -6.91 -19.52
C ASP A 95 15.10 -5.99 -18.59
N ILE A 96 15.10 -4.67 -18.86
CA ILE A 96 14.29 -3.70 -18.12
C ILE A 96 12.81 -3.99 -18.36
N PHE A 97 12.40 -4.21 -19.62
CA PHE A 97 11.02 -4.56 -19.95
C PHE A 97 10.54 -5.82 -19.22
N SER A 98 11.38 -6.85 -19.17
CA SER A 98 11.07 -8.10 -18.47
C SER A 98 10.91 -7.88 -16.96
N LYS A 99 11.82 -7.11 -16.34
CA LYS A 99 11.72 -6.72 -14.92
C LYS A 99 10.45 -5.93 -14.63
N MET A 100 10.05 -5.02 -15.53
CA MET A 100 8.83 -4.25 -15.37
C MET A 100 7.59 -5.14 -15.39
N LYS A 101 7.52 -6.12 -16.30
CA LYS A 101 6.42 -7.09 -16.33
C LYS A 101 6.38 -8.02 -15.13
N GLU A 102 7.51 -8.33 -14.52
CA GLU A 102 7.58 -9.18 -13.33
C GLU A 102 7.17 -8.40 -12.07
N LYS A 103 7.62 -7.15 -11.94
CA LYS A 103 7.44 -6.34 -10.72
C LYS A 103 6.15 -5.51 -10.73
N TYR A 104 5.64 -5.13 -11.89
CA TYR A 104 4.50 -4.22 -12.04
C TYR A 104 3.40 -4.80 -12.92
N ASN A 105 2.18 -4.30 -12.72
CA ASN A 105 1.06 -4.61 -13.59
C ASN A 105 1.13 -3.74 -14.87
N VAL A 106 1.86 -4.24 -15.87
CA VAL A 106 1.99 -3.60 -17.19
C VAL A 106 0.91 -4.15 -18.13
N GLU A 107 -0.23 -3.48 -18.18
CA GLU A 107 -1.36 -3.88 -19.04
C GLU A 107 -1.24 -3.35 -20.46
N ASN A 108 -0.63 -2.18 -20.65
CA ASN A 108 -0.48 -1.52 -21.95
C ASN A 108 1.00 -1.35 -22.32
N PHE A 109 1.38 -1.94 -23.46
CA PHE A 109 2.67 -1.72 -24.09
C PHE A 109 2.56 -1.83 -25.61
N GLU A 110 3.37 -1.06 -26.33
CA GLU A 110 3.37 -0.98 -27.79
C GLU A 110 4.79 -1.09 -28.34
N TYR A 111 4.93 -1.79 -29.47
CA TYR A 111 6.17 -1.83 -30.23
C TYR A 111 6.21 -0.68 -31.22
N GLY A 112 7.13 0.26 -31.03
CA GLY A 112 7.37 1.38 -31.92
C GLY A 112 8.68 1.25 -32.70
N GLU A 113 8.98 2.27 -33.50
CA GLU A 113 10.21 2.32 -34.30
C GLU A 113 11.47 2.40 -33.42
N ASN A 114 11.40 3.11 -32.30
CA ASN A 114 12.55 3.40 -31.43
C ASN A 114 12.68 2.45 -30.23
N GLY A 115 11.73 1.52 -30.06
CA GLY A 115 11.70 0.64 -28.90
C GLY A 115 10.29 0.22 -28.50
N ILE A 116 10.16 -0.22 -27.25
CA ILE A 116 8.90 -0.61 -26.62
C ILE A 116 8.46 0.52 -25.70
N THR A 117 7.25 1.03 -25.94
CA THR A 117 6.60 1.98 -25.04
C THR A 117 5.73 1.20 -24.05
N LEU A 118 5.74 1.54 -22.76
CA LEU A 118 4.87 0.92 -21.77
C LEU A 118 4.38 1.92 -20.73
N ASP A 119 3.11 1.79 -20.36
CA ASP A 119 2.53 2.55 -19.26
C ASP A 119 2.62 1.73 -17.99
N VAL A 120 3.17 2.36 -16.94
CA VAL A 120 3.41 1.68 -15.67
C VAL A 120 3.32 2.67 -14.52
N ASN A 121 2.83 2.19 -13.38
CA ASN A 121 2.82 2.96 -12.13
C ASN A 121 4.04 2.56 -11.28
N LEU A 122 5.14 3.32 -11.39
CA LEU A 122 6.41 2.99 -10.74
C LEU A 122 6.41 3.41 -9.27
N MET A 123 6.99 2.58 -8.40
CA MET A 123 7.36 3.03 -7.06
C MET A 123 8.51 4.05 -7.15
N GLU A 124 8.62 4.95 -6.17
CA GLU A 124 9.64 6.00 -6.12
C GLU A 124 11.07 5.50 -6.42
N GLU A 125 11.47 4.36 -5.86
CA GLU A 125 12.78 3.75 -6.08
C GLU A 125 13.06 3.51 -7.57
N ASP A 126 12.13 2.87 -8.28
CA ASP A 126 12.29 2.55 -9.69
C ASP A 126 12.06 3.78 -10.57
N TYR A 127 11.15 4.68 -10.19
CA TYR A 127 10.99 5.96 -10.87
C TYR A 127 12.32 6.71 -10.97
N ASN A 128 13.07 6.78 -9.88
CA ASN A 128 14.38 7.43 -9.85
C ASN A 128 15.43 6.70 -10.69
N ILE A 129 15.42 5.36 -10.72
CA ILE A 129 16.35 4.55 -11.52
C ILE A 129 16.08 4.71 -13.02
N TYR A 130 14.81 4.68 -13.43
CA TYR A 130 14.41 4.64 -14.84
C TYR A 130 14.02 5.99 -15.41
N LYS A 131 14.30 7.07 -14.68
CA LYS A 131 13.94 8.44 -15.08
C LYS A 131 14.38 8.83 -16.49
N GLY A 132 15.54 8.33 -16.93
CA GLY A 132 16.07 8.59 -18.27
C GLY A 132 15.29 7.95 -19.43
N TYR A 133 14.38 7.02 -19.14
CA TYR A 133 13.50 6.38 -20.13
C TYR A 133 12.07 6.94 -20.10
N ILE A 134 11.75 7.84 -19.17
CA ILE A 134 10.42 8.42 -19.05
C ILE A 134 10.21 9.41 -20.20
N LEU A 135 9.12 9.25 -20.93
CA LEU A 135 8.68 10.25 -21.90
C LEU A 135 8.12 11.46 -21.17
N GLU A 136 8.65 12.65 -21.46
CA GLU A 136 8.03 13.90 -21.03
C GLU A 136 6.72 14.10 -21.80
N LYS A 137 5.63 14.42 -21.07
CA LYS A 137 4.34 14.79 -21.66
C LYS A 137 4.32 16.26 -22.07
#